data_AF-A0A3D6EFQ4-F1
#
_entry.id   AF-A0A3D6EFQ4-F1
#
_cell.length_a   1.000
_cell.length_b   1.000
_cell.length_c   1.000
_cell.angle_alpha   90.00
_cell.angle_beta   90.00
_cell.angle_gamma   90.00
#
_symmetry.space_group_name_H-M   'P 1'
#
loop_
_entity.id
_entity.type
_entity.pdbx_description
1 polymer ?
#
loop_
_entity_poly.entity_id
_entity_poly.type
_entity_poly.pdbx_seq_one_letter_code
_entity_poly.pdbx_strand_id
1 'polypeptide(L)' 'MAEAANILSKTYGVKFVFTSRCYQNTKITVHFNQGETLSSAMSIIKDLIPGMTYEIRKGIVIVK' A
#
# COMPACT_ATOMS: atom_id res chain seq x y z
N MET A 1 0.69 3.41 -8.29
CA MET A 1 0.80 2.63 -7.04
C MET A 1 1.70 1.41 -7.16
N ALA A 2 1.94 0.90 -8.36
CA ALA A 2 2.75 -0.31 -8.55
C ALA A 2 4.15 -0.20 -7.93
N GLU A 3 4.82 0.93 -8.11
CA GLU A 3 6.16 1.16 -7.55
C GLU A 3 6.16 1.26 -6.03
N ALA A 4 5.25 2.06 -5.45
CA ALA A 4 5.08 2.15 -4.00
C ALA A 4 4.79 0.79 -3.36
N ALA A 5 3.91 -0.01 -3.96
CA ALA A 5 3.61 -1.36 -3.47
C ALA A 5 4.81 -2.31 -3.55
N ASN A 6 5.67 -2.19 -4.57
CA ASN A 6 6.91 -2.96 -4.65
C ASN A 6 7.89 -2.59 -3.52
N ILE A 7 8.02 -1.30 -3.21
CA ILE A 7 8.87 -0.83 -2.10
C ILE A 7 8.31 -1.36 -0.77
N LEU A 8 7.02 -1.16 -0.50
CA LEU A 8 6.36 -1.63 0.72
C LEU A 8 6.42 -3.16 0.86
N SER A 9 6.27 -3.89 -0.23
CA SER A 9 6.39 -5.35 -0.26
C SER A 9 7.74 -5.81 0.28
N LYS A 10 8.84 -5.16 -0.15
CA LYS A 10 10.19 -5.47 0.31
C LYS A 10 10.44 -5.04 1.75
N THR A 11 10.02 -3.84 2.11
CA THR A 11 10.23 -3.28 3.46
C THR A 11 9.51 -4.09 4.54
N TYR A 12 8.29 -4.54 4.26
CA TYR A 12 7.44 -5.22 5.25
C TYR A 12 7.36 -6.74 5.07
N GLY A 13 8.00 -7.30 4.04
CA GLY A 13 7.96 -8.74 3.76
C GLY A 13 6.55 -9.25 3.41
N VAL A 14 5.77 -8.45 2.69
CA VAL A 14 4.37 -8.76 2.32
C VAL A 14 4.16 -8.76 0.82
N LYS A 15 3.14 -9.48 0.34
CA LYS A 15 2.75 -9.47 -1.08
C LYS A 15 1.59 -8.50 -1.32
N PHE A 16 1.71 -7.63 -2.31
CA PHE A 16 0.60 -6.80 -2.77
C PHE A 16 -0.17 -7.47 -3.91
N VAL A 17 -1.49 -7.44 -3.84
CA VAL A 17 -2.41 -7.91 -4.88
C VAL A 17 -3.39 -6.79 -5.20
N PHE A 18 -3.48 -6.40 -6.47
CA PHE A 18 -4.42 -5.40 -6.94
C PHE A 18 -5.58 -6.10 -7.65
N THR A 19 -6.80 -5.94 -7.15
CA THR A 19 -7.99 -6.50 -7.82
C THR A 19 -8.54 -5.59 -8.91
N SER A 20 -8.06 -4.36 -8.98
CA SER A 20 -8.41 -3.37 -10.01
C SER A 20 -7.17 -2.69 -10.58
N ARG A 21 -7.26 -2.20 -11.82
CA ARG A 21 -6.23 -1.35 -12.45
C ARG A 21 -6.39 0.14 -12.15
N CYS A 22 -7.47 0.55 -11.48
CA CYS A 22 -7.80 1.97 -11.21
C CYS A 22 -6.64 2.77 -10.60
N TYR A 23 -5.80 2.14 -9.77
CA TYR A 23 -4.70 2.82 -9.07
C TYR A 23 -3.31 2.57 -9.68
N GLN A 24 -3.21 1.88 -10.82
CA GLN A 24 -1.90 1.55 -11.41
C GLN A 24 -1.06 2.81 -11.66
N ASN A 25 -1.70 3.86 -12.22
CA ASN A 25 -1.05 5.11 -12.61
C ASN A 25 -1.01 6.18 -11.49
N THR A 26 -1.60 5.92 -10.32
CA THR A 26 -1.58 6.86 -9.20
C THR A 26 -0.16 7.01 -8.67
N LYS A 27 0.37 8.23 -8.66
CA LYS A 27 1.67 8.54 -8.05
C LYS A 27 1.42 9.08 -6.64
N ILE A 28 2.16 8.56 -5.67
CA ILE A 28 2.16 9.05 -4.30
C ILE A 28 3.59 9.34 -3.87
N THR A 29 3.76 10.38 -3.08
CA THR A 29 5.03 10.71 -2.41
C THR A 29 4.73 10.78 -0.93
N VAL A 30 5.29 9.85 -0.16
CA VAL A 30 5.06 9.72 1.28
C VAL A 30 6.39 9.40 1.95
N HIS A 31 6.65 10.05 3.08
CA HIS A 31 7.79 9.75 3.92
C HIS A 31 7.30 8.95 5.13
N PHE A 32 7.85 7.75 5.31
CA PHE A 32 7.56 6.90 6.46
C PHE A 32 8.69 6.98 7.47
N ASN A 33 8.34 6.91 8.75
CA ASN A 33 9.33 6.87 9.81
C ASN A 33 9.95 5.47 9.92
N GLN A 34 11.17 5.40 10.45
CA GLN A 34 11.80 4.11 10.74
C GLN A 34 11.00 3.38 11.83
N GLY A 35 10.73 2.09 11.62
CA GLY A 35 9.95 1.28 12.57
C GLY A 35 8.43 1.50 12.49
N GLU A 36 7.95 2.30 11.54
CA GLU A 36 6.53 2.45 11.30
C GLU A 36 5.90 1.11 10.87
N THR A 37 4.66 0.85 11.29
CA THR A 37 4.01 -0.43 11.00
C THR A 37 3.37 -0.40 9.61
N LEU A 38 3.24 -1.57 8.97
CA LEU A 38 2.52 -1.70 7.70
C LEU A 38 1.07 -1.16 7.81
N SER A 39 0.41 -1.36 8.95
CA SER A 39 -0.95 -0.87 9.17
C SER A 39 -1.02 0.66 9.17
N SER A 40 -0.06 1.33 9.82
CA SER A 40 0.05 2.79 9.81
C SER A 40 0.32 3.30 8.40
N ALA A 41 1.30 2.71 7.72
CA ALA A 41 1.67 3.09 6.36
C ALA A 41 0.48 2.96 5.39
N MET A 42 -0.28 1.87 5.48
CA MET A 42 -1.47 1.65 4.64
C MET A 42 -2.63 2.60 4.98
N SER A 43 -2.78 3.00 6.24
CA SER A 43 -3.78 4.00 6.63
C SER A 43 -3.48 5.35 5.96
N ILE A 44 -2.22 5.80 6.01
CA ILE A 44 -1.79 7.04 5.35
C ILE A 44 -2.02 6.96 3.84
N ILE A 45 -1.66 5.84 3.20
CA ILE A 45 -1.87 5.65 1.76
C ILE A 45 -3.36 5.72 1.40
N LYS A 46 -4.23 5.13 2.21
CA LYS A 46 -5.69 5.20 2.01
C LYS A 46 -6.20 6.63 2.09
N ASP A 47 -5.72 7.43 3.05
CA ASP A 47 -6.14 8.82 3.19
C ASP A 47 -5.69 9.69 2.01
N LEU A 48 -4.59 9.32 1.35
CA LEU A 48 -4.06 10.02 0.17
C LEU A 48 -4.71 9.62 -1.16
N ILE A 49 -5.37 8.46 -1.23
CA ILE A 49 -5.96 7.93 -2.47
C ILE A 49 -7.48 7.82 -2.30
N PRO A 50 -8.25 8.81 -2.81
CA PRO A 50 -9.70 8.81 -2.67
C PRO A 50 -10.34 7.52 -3.17
N GLY A 51 -11.22 6.95 -2.35
CA GLY A 51 -11.96 5.73 -2.67
C GLY A 51 -11.15 4.44 -2.61
N MET A 52 -9.85 4.49 -2.28
CA MET A 52 -9.06 3.28 -2.12
C MET A 52 -9.55 2.47 -0.92
N THR A 53 -9.69 1.18 -1.12
CA THR A 53 -9.93 0.23 -0.03
C THR A 53 -8.88 -0.85 -0.04
N TYR A 54 -8.53 -1.36 1.15
CA TYR A 54 -7.55 -2.41 1.27
C TYR A 54 -7.88 -3.37 2.41
N GLU A 55 -7.26 -4.55 2.35
CA GLU A 55 -7.37 -5.58 3.37
C GLU A 55 -5.97 -6.17 3.62
N ILE A 56 -5.58 -6.27 4.89
CA ILE A 56 -4.33 -6.91 5.30
C ILE A 56 -4.68 -8.31 5.82
N ARG A 57 -4.19 -9.32 5.11
CA ARG A 57 -4.19 -10.72 5.53
C ARG A 57 -2.77 -11.13 5.84
N LYS A 58 -2.59 -12.28 6.50
CA LYS A 58 -1.28 -12.78 6.94
C LYS A 58 -0.27 -12.80 5.78
N GLY A 59 0.60 -11.79 5.71
CA GLY A 59 1.61 -11.60 4.66
C GLY A 59 1.10 -11.07 3.31
N ILE A 60 -0.17 -10.68 3.17
CA ILE A 60 -0.76 -10.23 1.89
C ILE A 60 -1.57 -8.95 2.10
N VAL A 61 -1.33 -7.94 1.26
CA VAL A 61 -2.14 -6.72 1.17
C VAL A 61 -2.96 -6.77 -0.12
N ILE A 62 -4.28 -6.77 0.01
CA ILE A 62 -5.21 -6.75 -1.13
C ILE A 62 -5.71 -5.32 -1.29
N VAL A 63 -5.44 -4.70 -2.42
CA VAL A 63 -5.94 -3.37 -2.79
C VAL A 63 -7.12 -3.55 -3.75
N LYS A 64 -8.29 -3.01 -3.37
CA LYS A 64 -9.54 -3.12 -4.12
C LYS A 64 -9.85 -1.83 -4.86
#